data_AF-U6DT28-F1
#
_entry.id   AF-U6DT28-F1
#
_cell.length_a   1.000
_cell.length_b   1.000
_cell.length_c   1.000
_cell.angle_alpha   90.00
_cell.angle_beta   90.00
_cell.angle_gamma   90.00
#
_symmetry.space_group_name_H-M   'P 1'
#
loop_
_entity.id
_entity.type
_entity.pdbx_description
1 polymer ?
#
loop_
_entity_poly.entity_id
_entity_poly.type
_entity_poly.pdbx_seq_one_letter_code
_entity_poly.pdbx_strand_id
1 'polypeptide(L)'
;PACHASNPLTAHEPPLLFDLSEDPGENYNLLGGVSEVAPEAMQALKQLQLLKAQFDSSVTFSPSQMARGEDPALQICCQPGCTPRPSCCHCPEPQA
;
A
#
# COMPACT_ATOMS: atom_id res chain seq x y z
N PRO A 1 8.77 5.48 6.89
CA PRO A 1 7.34 5.83 7.09
C PRO A 1 6.44 5.12 6.07
N ALA A 2 5.30 4.59 6.49
CA ALA A 2 4.37 3.85 5.62
C ALA A 2 3.59 4.76 4.63
N CYS A 3 3.59 6.08 4.88
CA CYS A 3 2.94 7.08 4.04
C CYS A 3 3.95 8.16 3.62
N HIS A 4 3.65 8.87 2.53
CA HIS A 4 4.44 10.02 2.08
C HIS A 4 4.39 11.14 3.14
N ALA A 5 5.49 11.91 3.27
CA ALA A 5 5.61 12.92 4.32
C ALA A 5 4.52 14.02 4.28
N SER A 6 3.98 14.31 3.10
CA SER A 6 2.90 15.29 2.92
C SER A 6 1.50 14.76 3.20
N ASN A 7 1.32 13.45 3.37
CA ASN A 7 0.03 12.80 3.53
C ASN A 7 0.10 11.82 4.71
N PRO A 8 -0.04 12.32 5.96
CA PRO A 8 0.06 11.49 7.15
C PRO A 8 -1.09 10.47 7.22
N LEU A 9 -0.84 9.35 7.89
CA LEU A 9 -1.85 8.33 8.13
C LEU A 9 -2.96 8.89 9.03
N THR A 10 -4.21 8.84 8.56
CA THR A 10 -5.40 9.29 9.31
C THR A 10 -6.40 8.15 9.43
N ALA A 11 -6.91 7.92 10.63
CA ALA A 11 -7.97 6.94 10.88
C ALA A 11 -9.35 7.58 10.67
N HIS A 12 -10.31 6.81 10.16
CA HIS A 12 -11.67 7.28 9.86
C HIS A 12 -12.70 6.35 10.51
N GLU A 13 -13.50 6.89 11.42
CA GLU A 13 -14.63 6.19 12.06
C GLU A 13 -15.85 7.13 12.14
N PRO A 14 -16.96 6.85 11.42
CA PRO A 14 -17.12 5.78 10.43
C PRO A 14 -16.13 5.95 9.25
N PRO A 15 -15.85 4.88 8.47
CA PRO A 15 -14.96 4.96 7.32
C PRO A 15 -15.48 5.96 6.28
N LEU A 16 -14.58 6.50 5.46
CA LEU A 16 -15.00 7.19 4.24
C LEU A 16 -15.67 6.18 3.30
N LEU A 17 -16.81 6.55 2.71
CA LEU A 17 -17.60 5.68 1.84
C LEU A 17 -17.89 6.40 0.53
N PHE A 18 -17.63 5.74 -0.59
CA PHE A 18 -17.80 6.30 -1.93
C PHE A 18 -18.54 5.29 -2.81
N ASP A 19 -19.34 5.79 -3.74
CA ASP A 19 -19.89 4.99 -4.84
C ASP A 19 -18.97 5.12 -6.05
N LEU A 20 -18.19 4.08 -6.34
CA LEU A 20 -17.21 4.11 -7.43
C LEU A 20 -17.86 4.06 -8.83
N SER A 21 -19.14 3.71 -8.93
CA SER A 21 -19.86 3.72 -10.21
C SER A 21 -20.21 5.14 -10.66
N GLU A 22 -20.41 6.05 -9.71
CA GLU A 22 -20.73 7.46 -9.96
C GLU A 22 -19.55 8.41 -9.68
N ASP A 23 -18.70 8.08 -8.69
CA ASP A 23 -17.55 8.86 -8.26
C ASP A 23 -16.25 8.01 -8.23
N PRO A 24 -15.70 7.65 -9.39
CA PRO A 24 -14.44 6.89 -9.48
C PRO A 24 -13.21 7.67 -8.97
N GLY A 25 -13.34 8.99 -8.78
CA GLY A 25 -12.28 9.84 -8.26
C GLY A 25 -12.27 10.00 -6.74
N GLU A 26 -13.22 9.38 -6.03
CA GLU A 26 -13.33 9.40 -4.57
C GLU A 26 -13.38 10.84 -3.98
N ASN A 27 -14.15 11.72 -4.61
CA ASN A 27 -14.26 13.13 -4.23
C ASN A 27 -15.41 13.39 -3.23
N TYR A 28 -16.47 12.57 -3.25
CA TYR A 28 -17.73 12.83 -2.54
C TYR A 28 -18.07 11.71 -1.55
N ASN A 29 -17.66 11.89 -0.29
CA ASN A 29 -17.95 10.93 0.78
C ASN A 29 -19.46 10.89 1.10
N LEU A 30 -20.08 9.72 0.95
CA LEU A 30 -21.51 9.47 1.19
C LEU A 30 -21.92 9.64 2.65
N LEU A 31 -20.97 9.58 3.59
CA LEU A 31 -21.22 9.81 5.02
C LEU A 31 -20.90 11.25 5.46
N GLY A 32 -20.43 12.11 4.55
CA GLY A 32 -20.00 13.46 4.86
C GLY A 32 -21.16 14.46 4.94
N GLY A 33 -21.41 15.04 6.11
CA GLY A 33 -22.21 16.26 6.25
C GLY A 33 -23.70 16.17 5.89
N VAL A 34 -24.25 14.96 5.75
CA VAL A 34 -25.66 14.71 5.42
C VAL A 34 -26.49 14.37 6.66
N SER A 35 -27.68 14.98 6.76
CA SER A 35 -28.65 14.71 7.83
C SER A 35 -29.22 13.30 7.78
N GLU A 36 -29.28 12.72 6.58
CA GLU A 36 -29.80 11.39 6.29
C GLU A 36 -28.85 10.66 5.34
N VAL A 37 -28.49 9.44 5.70
CA VAL A 37 -27.67 8.55 4.86
C VAL A 37 -28.62 7.63 4.10
N ALA A 38 -28.42 7.48 2.79
CA ALA A 38 -29.23 6.59 1.97
C ALA A 38 -29.24 5.15 2.56
N PRO A 39 -30.38 4.44 2.59
CA PRO A 39 -30.46 3.09 3.18
C PRO A 39 -29.48 2.10 2.54
N GLU A 40 -29.24 2.22 1.24
CA GLU A 40 -28.26 1.41 0.51
C GLU A 40 -26.82 1.68 0.99
N ALA A 41 -26.44 2.93 1.18
CA ALA A 41 -25.13 3.30 1.75
C ALA A 41 -24.97 2.77 3.18
N MET A 42 -26.04 2.80 3.99
CA MET A 42 -26.03 2.23 5.34
C MET A 42 -25.89 0.70 5.34
N GLN A 43 -26.49 0.01 4.36
CA GLN A 43 -26.33 -1.43 4.18
C GLN A 43 -24.90 -1.77 3.75
N ALA A 44 -24.35 -1.03 2.78
CA ALA A 44 -22.98 -1.18 2.32
C ALA A 44 -21.98 -0.97 3.46
N LEU A 45 -22.17 0.08 4.26
CA LEU A 45 -21.33 0.38 5.43
C LEU A 45 -21.23 -0.81 6.39
N LYS A 46 -22.38 -1.37 6.79
CA LYS A 46 -22.43 -2.52 7.71
C LYS A 46 -21.74 -3.75 7.12
N GLN A 47 -21.98 -4.01 5.82
CA GLN A 47 -21.36 -5.13 5.13
C GLN A 47 -19.83 -4.97 5.07
N LEU A 48 -19.34 -3.79 4.72
CA LEU A 48 -17.91 -3.50 4.63
C LEU A 48 -17.21 -3.61 5.99
N GLN A 49 -17.82 -3.08 7.06
CA GLN A 49 -17.29 -3.19 8.42
C GLN A 49 -17.20 -4.66 8.88
N LEU A 50 -18.24 -5.45 8.61
CA LEU A 50 -18.23 -6.87 8.95
C LEU A 50 -17.17 -7.64 8.16
N LEU A 51 -17.05 -7.39 6.84
CA LEU A 51 -16.05 -8.03 5.98
C LEU A 51 -14.64 -7.73 6.47
N LYS A 52 -14.34 -6.47 6.79
CA LYS A 52 -13.04 -6.07 7.33
C LYS A 52 -12.74 -6.80 8.64
N ALA A 53 -13.67 -6.78 9.60
CA ALA A 53 -13.47 -7.42 10.89
C ALA A 53 -13.24 -8.93 10.76
N GLN A 54 -14.00 -9.61 9.91
CA GLN A 54 -13.82 -11.04 9.65
C GLN A 54 -12.46 -11.32 9.03
N PHE A 55 -12.08 -10.57 7.99
CA PHE A 55 -10.78 -10.72 7.34
C PHE A 55 -9.63 -10.52 8.34
N ASP A 56 -9.64 -9.39 9.05
CA ASP A 56 -8.59 -9.04 10.03
C ASP A 56 -8.49 -10.07 11.17
N SER A 57 -9.61 -10.68 11.57
CA SER A 57 -9.61 -11.73 12.60
C SER A 57 -9.07 -13.09 12.10
N SER A 58 -9.11 -13.33 10.79
CA SER A 58 -8.76 -14.62 10.19
C SER A 58 -7.34 -14.65 9.62
N VAL A 59 -6.83 -13.52 9.16
CA VAL A 59 -5.54 -13.41 8.48
C VAL A 59 -4.41 -13.22 9.48
N THR A 60 -3.39 -14.07 9.38
CA THR A 60 -2.15 -13.92 10.13
C THR A 60 -1.04 -13.43 9.21
N PHE A 61 -0.45 -12.27 9.53
CA PHE A 61 0.70 -11.75 8.79
C PHE A 61 1.92 -12.64 9.02
N SER A 62 2.59 -13.04 7.94
CA SER A 62 3.85 -13.78 8.03
C SER A 62 5.03 -12.86 8.40
N PRO A 63 6.16 -13.43 8.89
CA PRO A 63 7.36 -12.65 9.16
C PRO A 63 7.83 -11.85 7.93
N SER A 64 8.03 -10.54 8.11
CA SER A 64 8.41 -9.64 7.03
C SER A 64 9.78 -10.00 6.45
N GLN A 65 9.82 -10.30 5.14
CA GLN A 65 11.08 -10.55 4.44
C GLN A 65 11.94 -9.28 4.33
N MET A 66 11.30 -8.12 4.17
CA MET A 66 11.99 -6.83 4.12
C MET A 66 12.62 -6.45 5.46
N ALA A 67 12.09 -6.97 6.58
CA ALA A 67 12.65 -6.74 7.91
C ALA A 67 13.93 -7.56 8.18
N ARG A 68 14.38 -8.40 7.25
CA ARG A 68 15.60 -9.20 7.39
C ARG A 68 16.89 -8.38 7.23
N GLY A 69 16.76 -7.09 6.91
CA GLY A 69 17.88 -6.18 6.71
C GLY A 69 18.36 -6.14 5.27
N GLU A 70 19.43 -5.39 5.05
CA GLU A 70 20.04 -5.17 3.75
C GLU A 70 21.51 -5.60 3.79
N ASP A 71 22.00 -6.16 2.68
CA ASP A 71 23.42 -6.50 2.52
C ASP A 71 23.91 -5.94 1.17
N PRO A 72 24.81 -4.94 1.18
CA PRO A 72 25.39 -4.38 -0.05
C PRO A 72 26.09 -5.41 -0.93
N ALA A 73 26.55 -6.55 -0.39
CA ALA A 73 27.17 -7.62 -1.18
C ALA A 73 26.18 -8.31 -2.12
N LEU A 74 24.88 -8.28 -1.80
CA LEU A 74 23.79 -8.86 -2.60
C LEU A 74 23.41 -8.00 -3.82
N GLN A 75 23.96 -6.80 -3.97
CA GLN A 75 23.79 -6.03 -5.21
C GLN A 75 24.34 -6.82 -6.40
N ILE A 76 23.57 -6.88 -7.49
CA ILE A 76 24.02 -7.53 -8.73
C ILE A 76 25.23 -6.76 -9.27
N CYS A 77 26.29 -7.49 -9.64
CA CYS A 77 27.51 -6.93 -10.20
C CYS A 77 27.92 -7.75 -11.42
N CYS A 78 28.11 -7.09 -12.56
CA CYS A 78 28.48 -7.75 -13.81
C CYS A 78 29.83 -8.48 -13.75
N GLN A 79 30.74 -7.94 -12.94
CA GLN A 79 32.08 -8.49 -12.73
C GLN A 79 32.20 -9.03 -11.29
N PRO A 80 32.02 -10.34 -11.07
CA PRO A 80 32.12 -10.93 -9.73
C PRO A 80 33.50 -10.64 -9.11
N GLY A 81 33.51 -10.14 -7.87
CA GLY A 81 34.76 -9.85 -7.13
C GLY A 81 35.49 -8.58 -7.56
N CYS A 82 34.92 -7.74 -8.43
CA CYS A 82 35.57 -6.48 -8.83
C CYS A 82 35.78 -5.55 -7.62
N THR A 83 36.78 -4.66 -7.70
CA THR A 83 37.08 -3.67 -6.65
C THR A 83 37.50 -2.34 -7.30
N PRO A 84 36.98 -1.18 -6.85
CA PRO A 84 36.03 -0.98 -5.74
C PRO A 84 34.56 -1.12 -6.16
N ARG A 85 33.77 -1.91 -5.42
CA ARG A 85 32.29 -1.96 -5.53
C ARG A 85 31.66 -0.73 -4.87
N PRO A 86 30.52 -0.21 -5.35
CA PRO A 86 29.78 -0.63 -6.55
C PRO A 86 30.29 0.01 -7.85
N SER A 87 31.27 0.92 -7.79
CA SER A 87 31.74 1.69 -8.96
C SER A 87 32.27 0.83 -10.11
N CYS A 88 32.85 -0.34 -9.84
CA CYS A 88 33.33 -1.27 -10.87
C CYS A 88 32.24 -2.18 -11.46
N CYS A 89 31.00 -2.13 -10.96
CA CYS A 89 29.92 -3.03 -11.37
C CYS A 89 29.23 -2.55 -12.66
N HIS A 90 29.97 -2.48 -13.77
CA HIS A 90 29.47 -2.16 -15.10
C HIS A 90 29.92 -3.23 -16.12
N CYS A 91 29.09 -3.49 -17.14
CA CYS A 91 29.47 -4.31 -18.28
C CYS A 91 29.83 -3.38 -19.45
N PRO A 92 30.97 -3.55 -20.14
CA PRO A 92 31.13 -2.95 -21.46
C PRO A 92 30.08 -3.53 -22.42
N GLU A 93 29.61 -2.73 -23.39
CA GLU A 93 28.71 -3.23 -24.44
C GLU A 93 29.39 -4.36 -25.23
N PRO A 94 28.63 -5.39 -25.68
CA PRO A 94 29.20 -6.45 -26.51
C PRO A 94 29.77 -5.81 -27.79
N GLN A 95 31.05 -6.03 -28.07
CA GLN A 95 31.61 -5.66 -29.37
C GLN A 95 30.96 -6.54 -30.43
N ALA A 96 30.21 -5.91 -31.34
CA ALA A 96 29.61 -6.54 -32.51
C ALA A 96 30.69 -6.97 -33.53
#